data_AF-A0A495XG33-F1
#
_entry.id   AF-A0A495XG33-F1
#
_cell.length_a   1.000
_cell.length_b   1.000
_cell.length_c   1.000
_cell.angle_alpha   90.00
_cell.angle_beta   90.00
_cell.angle_gamma   90.00
#
_symmetry.space_group_name_H-M   'P 1'
#
loop_
_entity.id
_entity.type
_entity.pdbx_description
1 polymer ?
#
loop_
_entity_poly.entity_id
_entity_poly.type
_entity_poly.pdbx_seq_one_letter_code
_entity_poly.pdbx_strand_id
1 'polypeptide(L)'
;MTAALHVSDRPGGYPTLGQALADAPDGTVITLAGGTYAEAVELTGRRVTLQAAAGASVVLDGPLRAVGGELVVRGIEVRGGIATDDVALIVDRCTVSGGRGPALRVRGGTAFEVVGCTITAAEQGVVVEGAPGTVVGTTISEITGDGVVVGVGADPVLRDCTVTGCGLRGIYVYQYSRPVVEDCEISRTGAEGVVAAHHAAPVLRRCTVSAGIVFGPGCGGAVDSCDGDVQLDPAATTSVVAGPPSAGPLEELLAELDGMIGLPQVKAEVRALVDELQVNEWRRAAGLPVGPAGHHLVFAGAPGTGKTTVARIYGRLLKALGVLPGGEFREVSRRDLVGQYIGHTAEKTASVFEQAMGGVLFIDEAYTLTRAVGAGDFGQEAVDTLVKLMEDHRNSVAVIVAGYTADMVGFLAANPGLASRFAKTVEFEDYTAEELLGIIDRMAVAGEYRLDRGADPVLLDHFERAALEPHFGNARDARRLFEAVRKAQSQRLRTLGRVPDVEELRELRVEDVLAAVTG
;
A
#
# COMPACT_ATOMS: atom_id res chain seq x y z
N MET A 1 -2.69 -7.42 -40.54
CA MET A 1 -1.69 -6.41 -40.14
C MET A 1 -2.47 -5.24 -39.59
N THR A 2 -2.45 -5.03 -38.28
CA THR A 2 -3.03 -3.84 -37.65
C THR A 2 -2.24 -2.63 -38.17
N ALA A 3 -2.89 -1.73 -38.90
CA ALA A 3 -2.25 -0.48 -39.28
C ALA A 3 -1.95 0.31 -38.00
N ALA A 4 -0.72 0.77 -37.84
CA ALA A 4 -0.32 1.67 -36.78
C ALA A 4 -0.17 3.06 -37.38
N LEU A 5 -1.02 4.01 -36.99
CA LEU A 5 -0.88 5.41 -37.39
C LEU A 5 -0.19 6.16 -36.26
N HIS A 6 0.76 7.02 -36.61
CA HIS A 6 1.51 7.83 -35.66
C HIS A 6 1.05 9.28 -35.75
N VAL A 7 0.63 9.88 -34.63
CA VAL A 7 0.32 11.32 -34.57
C VAL A 7 1.54 12.03 -33.98
N SER A 8 2.22 12.85 -34.78
CA SER A 8 3.43 13.55 -34.37
C SER A 8 3.77 14.70 -35.34
N ASP A 9 4.46 15.72 -34.84
CA ASP A 9 4.99 16.83 -35.67
C ASP A 9 6.20 16.43 -36.55
N ARG A 10 6.57 15.14 -36.58
CA ARG A 10 7.69 14.61 -37.36
C ARG A 10 7.25 14.17 -38.76
N PRO A 11 8.16 14.23 -39.76
CA PRO A 11 7.87 13.73 -41.11
C PRO A 11 7.40 12.27 -41.07
N GLY A 12 6.22 11.99 -41.66
CA GLY A 12 5.62 10.65 -41.70
C GLY A 12 4.55 10.37 -40.64
N GLY A 13 4.28 11.32 -39.74
CA GLY A 13 3.14 11.27 -38.81
C GLY A 13 1.99 12.20 -39.22
N TYR A 14 0.80 11.93 -38.69
CA TYR A 14 -0.35 12.83 -38.80
C TYR A 14 -0.16 14.05 -37.88
N PRO A 15 -0.48 15.27 -38.33
CA PRO A 15 -0.33 16.48 -37.53
C PRO A 15 -1.45 16.66 -36.49
N THR A 16 -2.60 16.00 -36.68
CA THR A 16 -3.73 16.05 -35.74
C THR A 16 -4.33 14.66 -35.50
N LEU A 17 -4.97 14.48 -34.35
CA LEU A 17 -5.67 13.23 -34.05
C LEU A 17 -6.89 13.06 -34.96
N GLY A 18 -7.62 14.14 -35.24
CA GLY A 18 -8.76 14.10 -36.16
C GLY A 18 -8.42 13.62 -37.57
N GLN A 19 -7.26 14.03 -38.12
CA GLN A 19 -6.81 13.54 -39.43
C GLN A 19 -6.41 12.06 -39.39
N ALA A 20 -5.69 11.64 -38.35
CA ALA A 20 -5.34 10.23 -38.17
C ALA A 20 -6.60 9.35 -38.04
N LEU A 21 -7.61 9.84 -37.31
CA LEU A 21 -8.89 9.17 -37.20
C LEU A 21 -9.62 9.10 -38.53
N ALA A 22 -9.66 10.19 -39.32
CA ALA A 22 -10.34 10.19 -40.62
C ALA A 22 -9.77 9.13 -41.58
N ASP A 23 -8.46 8.94 -41.57
CA ASP A 23 -7.77 8.00 -42.46
C ASP A 23 -7.64 6.58 -41.91
N ALA A 24 -7.84 6.38 -40.60
CA ALA A 24 -7.69 5.08 -39.94
C ALA A 24 -8.71 4.04 -40.47
N PRO A 25 -8.28 2.87 -40.95
CA PRO A 25 -9.20 1.73 -41.10
C PRO A 25 -9.79 1.27 -39.75
N ASP A 26 -10.90 0.54 -39.76
CA ASP A 26 -11.41 -0.06 -38.54
C ASP A 26 -10.43 -1.09 -37.94
N GLY A 27 -10.28 -1.06 -36.62
CA GLY A 27 -9.33 -1.86 -35.85
C GLY A 27 -7.93 -1.27 -35.77
N THR A 28 -7.73 -0.02 -36.23
CA THR A 28 -6.42 0.64 -36.23
C THR A 28 -5.97 1.04 -34.83
N VAL A 29 -4.66 0.91 -34.60
CA VAL A 29 -4.01 1.43 -33.40
C VAL A 29 -3.36 2.77 -33.74
N ILE A 30 -3.85 3.84 -33.13
CA ILE A 30 -3.32 5.19 -33.26
C ILE A 30 -2.40 5.44 -32.07
N THR A 31 -1.10 5.56 -32.35
CA THR A 31 -0.07 5.84 -31.35
C THR A 31 0.21 7.34 -31.31
N LEU A 32 -0.01 7.95 -30.14
CA LEU A 32 0.16 9.38 -29.90
C LEU A 32 1.55 9.67 -29.35
N ALA A 33 2.28 10.61 -29.98
CA ALA A 33 3.52 11.15 -29.42
C ALA A 33 3.22 12.04 -28.20
N GLY A 34 4.25 12.32 -27.39
CA GLY A 34 4.08 13.18 -26.22
C GLY A 34 3.68 14.60 -26.62
N GLY A 35 2.63 15.13 -25.99
CA GLY A 35 2.07 16.43 -26.32
C GLY A 35 0.62 16.60 -25.86
N THR A 36 0.09 17.80 -26.10
CA THR A 36 -1.31 18.15 -25.84
C THR A 36 -2.06 18.30 -27.15
N TYR A 37 -3.16 17.57 -27.30
CA TYR A 37 -4.01 17.54 -28.47
C TYR A 37 -5.35 18.20 -28.12
N ALA A 38 -5.51 19.47 -28.49
CA ALA A 38 -6.69 20.27 -28.17
C ALA A 38 -7.82 20.04 -29.20
N GLU A 39 -8.43 18.86 -29.17
CA GLU A 39 -9.43 18.43 -30.14
C GLU A 39 -10.57 17.65 -29.44
N ALA A 40 -11.81 17.91 -29.86
CA ALA A 40 -12.94 17.05 -29.51
C ALA A 40 -12.97 15.85 -30.45
N VAL A 41 -13.10 14.65 -29.90
CA VAL A 41 -13.10 13.41 -30.68
C VAL A 41 -14.48 12.79 -30.67
N GLU A 42 -15.05 12.58 -31.85
CA GLU A 42 -16.35 11.93 -32.03
C GLU A 42 -16.20 10.70 -32.94
N LEU A 43 -16.62 9.53 -32.44
CA LEU A 43 -16.53 8.25 -33.15
C LEU A 43 -17.93 7.64 -33.29
N THR A 44 -18.29 7.20 -34.49
CA THR A 44 -19.60 6.58 -34.74
C THR A 44 -19.44 5.26 -35.49
N GLY A 45 -19.73 4.14 -34.83
CA GLY A 45 -19.72 2.80 -35.43
C GLY A 45 -18.32 2.29 -35.81
N ARG A 46 -17.27 2.81 -35.17
CA ARG A 46 -15.87 2.52 -35.52
C ARG A 46 -15.17 1.70 -34.45
N ARG A 47 -14.11 1.00 -34.85
CA ARG A 47 -13.23 0.28 -33.93
C ARG A 47 -11.86 0.95 -33.91
N VAL A 48 -11.48 1.58 -32.80
CA VAL A 48 -10.25 2.37 -32.71
C VAL A 48 -9.55 2.13 -31.38
N THR A 49 -8.23 1.99 -31.43
CA THR A 49 -7.37 2.05 -30.24
C THR A 49 -6.56 3.34 -30.25
N LEU A 50 -6.68 4.14 -29.19
CA LEU A 50 -5.83 5.29 -28.90
C LEU A 50 -4.84 4.90 -27.81
N GLN A 51 -3.54 5.03 -28.10
CA GLN A 51 -2.50 4.63 -27.16
C GLN A 51 -1.37 5.66 -27.12
N ALA A 52 -0.91 6.01 -25.92
CA ALA A 52 0.30 6.81 -25.76
C ALA A 52 1.54 6.01 -26.19
N ALA A 53 2.48 6.67 -26.87
CA ALA A 53 3.79 6.10 -27.16
C ALA A 53 4.52 5.76 -25.84
N ALA A 54 5.41 4.75 -25.87
CA ALA A 54 6.11 4.31 -24.68
C ALA A 54 6.89 5.46 -24.02
N GLY A 55 6.60 5.71 -22.73
CA GLY A 55 7.21 6.80 -21.95
C GLY A 55 6.74 8.21 -22.32
N ALA A 56 5.74 8.36 -23.19
CA ALA A 56 5.21 9.66 -23.58
C ALA A 56 4.07 10.10 -22.65
N SER A 57 4.08 11.38 -22.25
CA SER A 57 2.93 12.03 -21.61
C SER A 57 2.03 12.60 -22.68
N VAL A 58 0.79 12.10 -22.76
CA VAL A 58 -0.19 12.48 -23.79
C VAL A 58 -1.43 13.05 -23.12
N VAL A 59 -1.82 14.26 -23.50
CA VAL A 59 -3.04 14.92 -23.04
C VAL A 59 -3.99 15.13 -24.22
N LEU A 60 -5.17 14.53 -24.16
CA LEU A 60 -6.30 14.88 -25.03
C LEU A 60 -7.12 15.96 -24.31
N ASP A 61 -7.02 17.19 -24.80
CA ASP A 61 -7.69 18.36 -24.23
C ASP A 61 -9.00 18.63 -24.99
N GLY A 62 -9.99 17.79 -24.71
CA GLY A 62 -11.29 17.82 -25.35
C GLY A 62 -12.10 16.56 -25.04
N PRO A 63 -13.44 16.63 -25.14
CA PRO A 63 -14.30 15.48 -24.86
C PRO A 63 -14.08 14.36 -25.89
N LEU A 64 -14.08 13.13 -25.41
CA LEU A 64 -14.02 11.91 -26.22
C LEU A 64 -15.40 11.23 -26.21
N ARG A 65 -16.07 11.21 -27.37
CA ARG A 65 -17.42 10.66 -27.52
C ARG A 65 -17.41 9.53 -28.53
N ALA A 66 -18.06 8.41 -28.18
CA ALA A 66 -18.21 7.29 -29.09
C ALA A 66 -19.63 6.71 -29.05
N VAL A 67 -20.16 6.37 -30.22
CA VAL A 67 -21.49 5.74 -30.36
C VAL A 67 -21.36 4.53 -31.27
N GLY A 68 -21.63 3.32 -30.77
CA GLY A 68 -21.41 2.09 -31.52
C GLY A 68 -19.92 1.75 -31.75
N GLY A 69 -19.61 0.46 -31.85
CA GLY A 69 -18.27 -0.03 -32.18
C GLY A 69 -17.40 -0.33 -30.96
N GLU A 70 -16.10 -0.05 -31.05
CA GLU A 70 -15.10 -0.37 -30.02
C GLU A 70 -14.12 0.79 -29.83
N LEU A 71 -13.86 1.15 -28.58
CA LEU A 71 -12.91 2.20 -28.23
C LEU A 71 -11.97 1.68 -27.15
N VAL A 72 -10.69 1.66 -27.45
CA VAL A 72 -9.64 1.33 -26.48
C VAL A 72 -8.79 2.58 -26.23
N VAL A 73 -8.60 2.99 -24.99
CA VAL A 73 -7.78 4.14 -24.60
C VAL A 73 -6.73 3.68 -23.58
N ARG A 74 -5.45 3.88 -23.88
CA ARG A 74 -4.35 3.40 -23.01
C ARG A 74 -3.30 4.46 -22.72
N GLY A 75 -3.02 4.68 -21.44
CA GLY A 75 -1.91 5.55 -20.99
C GLY A 75 -2.06 7.02 -21.34
N ILE A 76 -3.30 7.51 -21.48
CA ILE A 76 -3.61 8.87 -21.94
C ILE A 76 -4.30 9.66 -20.82
N GLU A 77 -3.98 10.94 -20.70
CA GLU A 77 -4.76 11.90 -19.91
C GLU A 77 -5.87 12.49 -20.80
N VAL A 78 -7.14 12.32 -20.42
CA VAL A 78 -8.30 12.87 -21.14
C VAL A 78 -8.94 13.97 -20.29
N ARG A 79 -9.03 15.19 -20.83
CA ARG A 79 -9.70 16.34 -20.22
C ARG A 79 -10.98 16.66 -20.97
N GLY A 80 -12.10 16.76 -20.25
CA GLY A 80 -13.43 16.94 -20.84
C GLY A 80 -14.27 15.66 -20.90
N GLY A 81 -13.75 14.56 -20.35
CA GLY A 81 -14.46 13.30 -20.12
C GLY A 81 -14.56 12.37 -21.33
N ILE A 82 -14.90 11.12 -21.04
CA ILE A 82 -15.19 10.06 -22.02
C ILE A 82 -16.67 9.70 -21.91
N ALA A 83 -17.40 9.75 -23.01
CA ALA A 83 -18.82 9.39 -23.05
C ALA A 83 -19.10 8.39 -24.17
N THR A 84 -19.65 7.23 -23.83
CA THR A 84 -19.97 6.17 -24.78
C THR A 84 -21.45 5.78 -24.77
N ASP A 85 -21.96 5.39 -25.94
CA ASP A 85 -23.31 4.83 -26.12
C ASP A 85 -23.25 3.58 -27.02
N ASP A 86 -23.55 2.41 -26.46
CA ASP A 86 -23.43 1.09 -27.12
C ASP A 86 -22.03 0.81 -27.72
N VAL A 87 -20.97 1.10 -26.96
CA VAL A 87 -19.56 0.89 -27.36
C VAL A 87 -18.88 -0.12 -26.45
N ALA A 88 -18.10 -1.04 -27.03
CA ALA A 88 -17.16 -1.87 -26.27
C ALA A 88 -15.96 -1.01 -25.86
N LEU A 89 -15.95 -0.58 -24.59
CA LEU A 89 -14.97 0.39 -24.08
C LEU A 89 -13.91 -0.30 -23.23
N ILE A 90 -12.63 -0.03 -23.51
CA ILE A 90 -11.51 -0.40 -22.63
C ILE A 90 -10.71 0.86 -22.30
N VAL A 91 -10.52 1.15 -21.02
CA VAL A 91 -9.69 2.25 -20.52
C VAL A 91 -8.63 1.68 -19.58
N ASP A 92 -7.36 1.73 -19.97
CA ASP A 92 -6.24 1.15 -19.22
C ASP A 92 -5.20 2.20 -18.85
N ARG A 93 -4.96 2.38 -17.55
CA ARG A 93 -3.94 3.29 -16.98
C ARG A 93 -4.05 4.72 -17.50
N CYS A 94 -5.27 5.23 -17.57
CA CYS A 94 -5.56 6.59 -18.02
C CYS A 94 -5.88 7.50 -16.83
N THR A 95 -5.68 8.80 -17.02
CA THR A 95 -6.24 9.83 -16.13
C THR A 95 -7.40 10.50 -16.86
N VAL A 96 -8.59 10.55 -16.29
CA VAL A 96 -9.77 11.12 -16.94
C VAL A 96 -10.39 12.19 -16.05
N SER A 97 -10.59 13.38 -16.62
CA SER A 97 -11.24 14.50 -15.94
C SER A 97 -12.43 15.02 -16.71
N GLY A 98 -13.56 15.24 -16.01
CA GLY A 98 -14.85 15.59 -16.60
C GLY A 98 -15.18 17.08 -16.57
N GLY A 99 -14.49 17.87 -15.74
CA GLY A 99 -14.77 19.28 -15.53
C GLY A 99 -16.19 19.49 -14.97
N ARG A 100 -17.10 20.02 -15.80
CA ARG A 100 -18.50 20.29 -15.44
C ARG A 100 -19.47 19.16 -15.76
N GLY A 101 -18.98 17.97 -16.07
CA GLY A 101 -19.79 16.81 -16.38
C GLY A 101 -19.16 15.52 -15.85
N PRO A 102 -19.68 14.35 -16.24
CA PRO A 102 -19.09 13.09 -15.86
C PRO A 102 -17.69 12.93 -16.48
N ALA A 103 -16.71 12.46 -15.69
CA ALA A 103 -15.40 12.11 -16.23
C ALA A 103 -15.49 10.87 -17.14
N LEU A 104 -16.22 9.84 -16.72
CA LEU A 104 -16.49 8.67 -17.55
C LEU A 104 -17.98 8.34 -17.52
N ARG A 105 -18.62 8.31 -18.68
CA ARG A 105 -20.01 7.88 -18.85
C ARG A 105 -20.11 6.74 -19.85
N VAL A 106 -20.65 5.62 -19.43
CA VAL A 106 -20.92 4.44 -20.25
C VAL A 106 -22.43 4.20 -20.28
N ARG A 107 -23.01 4.24 -21.48
CA ARG A 107 -24.42 3.95 -21.71
C ARG A 107 -24.58 2.84 -22.73
N GLY A 108 -25.65 2.07 -22.61
CA GLY A 108 -26.03 1.04 -23.58
C GLY A 108 -25.75 -0.37 -23.06
N GLY A 109 -25.98 -1.39 -23.88
CA GLY A 109 -25.91 -2.79 -23.47
C GLY A 109 -24.54 -3.46 -23.66
N THR A 110 -23.52 -2.70 -24.02
CA THR A 110 -22.20 -3.25 -24.39
C THR A 110 -21.23 -3.22 -23.21
N ALA A 111 -20.43 -4.28 -23.08
CA ALA A 111 -19.50 -4.41 -21.96
C ALA A 111 -18.38 -3.37 -21.99
N PHE A 112 -17.94 -2.93 -20.80
CA PHE A 112 -16.78 -2.05 -20.64
C PHE A 112 -15.77 -2.58 -19.62
N GLU A 113 -14.52 -2.11 -19.72
CA GLU A 113 -13.42 -2.43 -18.81
C GLU A 113 -12.62 -1.16 -18.49
N VAL A 114 -12.43 -0.87 -17.21
CA VAL A 114 -11.60 0.25 -16.72
C VAL A 114 -10.60 -0.31 -15.72
N VAL A 115 -9.30 -0.16 -15.99
CA VAL A 115 -8.24 -0.77 -15.17
C VAL A 115 -7.17 0.24 -14.83
N GLY A 116 -6.81 0.34 -13.54
CA GLY A 116 -5.67 1.11 -13.08
C GLY A 116 -5.75 2.61 -13.38
N CYS A 117 -6.96 3.17 -13.45
CA CYS A 117 -7.18 4.55 -13.87
C CYS A 117 -7.28 5.53 -12.69
N THR A 118 -7.12 6.82 -12.99
CA THR A 118 -7.41 7.92 -12.07
C THR A 118 -8.55 8.76 -12.65
N ILE A 119 -9.68 8.82 -11.96
CA ILE A 119 -10.85 9.62 -12.34
C ILE A 119 -10.93 10.81 -11.38
N THR A 120 -10.85 12.03 -11.91
CA THR A 120 -10.73 13.23 -11.07
C THR A 120 -11.42 14.46 -11.64
N ALA A 121 -11.55 15.51 -10.82
CA ALA A 121 -11.98 16.86 -11.21
C ALA A 121 -13.23 16.86 -12.12
N ALA A 122 -14.32 16.31 -11.62
CA ALA A 122 -15.56 16.13 -12.36
C ALA A 122 -16.80 16.37 -11.48
N GLU A 123 -17.94 16.62 -12.10
CA GLU A 123 -19.22 16.67 -11.39
C GLU A 123 -19.64 15.28 -10.94
N GLN A 124 -19.47 14.28 -11.81
CA GLN A 124 -19.65 12.86 -11.49
C GLN A 124 -18.39 12.11 -11.91
N GLY A 125 -17.95 11.13 -11.14
CA GLY A 125 -16.76 10.36 -11.49
C GLY A 125 -17.06 9.39 -12.64
N VAL A 126 -17.70 8.27 -12.31
CA VAL A 126 -18.09 7.23 -13.26
C VAL A 126 -19.60 7.05 -13.28
N VAL A 127 -20.21 7.10 -14.46
CA VAL A 127 -21.65 6.92 -14.66
C VAL A 127 -21.88 5.74 -15.60
N VAL A 128 -22.62 4.72 -15.15
CA VAL A 128 -22.93 3.50 -15.91
C VAL A 128 -24.44 3.34 -16.03
N GLU A 129 -24.97 3.29 -17.25
CA GLU A 129 -26.40 3.18 -17.53
C GLU A 129 -26.68 2.02 -18.51
N GLY A 130 -27.25 0.92 -18.01
CA GLY A 130 -27.61 -0.26 -18.81
C GLY A 130 -26.47 -1.18 -19.23
N ALA A 131 -25.22 -0.86 -18.90
CA ALA A 131 -24.04 -1.59 -19.35
C ALA A 131 -23.49 -2.55 -18.29
N PRO A 132 -23.17 -3.81 -18.67
CA PRO A 132 -22.31 -4.66 -17.85
C PRO A 132 -20.85 -4.22 -17.98
N GLY A 133 -19.99 -4.56 -17.04
CA GLY A 133 -18.57 -4.25 -17.17
C GLY A 133 -17.78 -4.35 -15.88
N THR A 134 -16.53 -3.90 -15.93
CA THR A 134 -15.63 -3.94 -14.76
C THR A 134 -14.89 -2.62 -14.58
N VAL A 135 -14.67 -2.25 -13.32
CA VAL A 135 -13.75 -1.18 -12.89
C VAL A 135 -12.83 -1.77 -11.84
N VAL A 136 -11.53 -1.84 -12.13
CA VAL A 136 -10.54 -2.52 -11.29
C VAL A 136 -9.37 -1.60 -10.96
N GLY A 137 -8.94 -1.56 -9.70
CA GLY A 137 -7.71 -0.86 -9.31
C GLY A 137 -7.73 0.64 -9.60
N THR A 138 -8.92 1.25 -9.59
CA THR A 138 -9.14 2.63 -10.05
C THR A 138 -9.38 3.57 -8.87
N THR A 139 -8.73 4.73 -8.89
CA THR A 139 -8.94 5.79 -7.90
C THR A 139 -9.90 6.83 -8.45
N ILE A 140 -10.96 7.13 -7.69
CA ILE A 140 -11.97 8.13 -8.03
C ILE A 140 -11.94 9.19 -6.93
N SER A 141 -11.53 10.41 -7.28
CA SER A 141 -11.33 11.46 -6.28
C SER A 141 -11.65 12.86 -6.78
N GLU A 142 -11.77 13.83 -5.87
CA GLU A 142 -12.02 15.25 -6.20
C GLU A 142 -13.28 15.43 -7.06
N ILE A 143 -14.35 14.73 -6.68
CA ILE A 143 -15.64 14.75 -7.39
C ILE A 143 -16.58 15.70 -6.66
N THR A 144 -17.18 16.67 -7.34
CA THR A 144 -18.06 17.64 -6.69
C THR A 144 -19.45 17.08 -6.40
N GLY A 145 -19.90 16.07 -7.15
CA GLY A 145 -21.15 15.34 -6.95
C GLY A 145 -20.91 13.90 -6.50
N ASP A 146 -21.55 12.95 -7.18
CA ASP A 146 -21.49 11.51 -6.86
C ASP A 146 -20.26 10.83 -7.50
N GLY A 147 -19.52 10.04 -6.72
CA GLY A 147 -18.31 9.35 -7.18
C GLY A 147 -18.58 8.33 -8.29
N VAL A 148 -19.44 7.36 -8.01
CA VAL A 148 -19.91 6.36 -8.97
C VAL A 148 -21.43 6.35 -8.99
N VAL A 149 -22.01 6.33 -10.18
CA VAL A 149 -23.45 6.29 -10.42
C VAL A 149 -23.77 5.08 -11.30
N VAL A 150 -24.57 4.14 -10.79
CA VAL A 150 -24.98 2.93 -11.51
C VAL A 150 -26.50 2.89 -11.66
N GLY A 151 -26.97 3.09 -12.89
CA GLY A 151 -28.36 3.29 -13.23
C GLY A 151 -28.89 2.31 -14.28
N VAL A 152 -30.20 2.39 -14.51
CA VAL A 152 -30.88 1.80 -15.69
C VAL A 152 -30.58 0.31 -15.86
N GLY A 153 -30.69 -0.49 -14.78
CA GLY A 153 -30.48 -1.94 -14.85
C GLY A 153 -29.03 -2.39 -15.09
N ALA A 154 -28.04 -1.50 -15.01
CA ALA A 154 -26.63 -1.86 -15.11
C ALA A 154 -26.17 -2.80 -13.97
N ASP A 155 -25.21 -3.67 -14.26
CA ASP A 155 -24.65 -4.67 -13.34
C ASP A 155 -23.11 -4.75 -13.39
N PRO A 156 -22.37 -3.62 -13.29
CA PRO A 156 -20.91 -3.63 -13.32
C PRO A 156 -20.30 -4.22 -12.04
N VAL A 157 -19.07 -4.72 -12.15
CA VAL A 157 -18.24 -5.15 -11.02
C VAL A 157 -17.16 -4.11 -10.73
N LEU A 158 -17.15 -3.58 -9.52
CA LEU A 158 -16.10 -2.70 -9.00
C LEU A 158 -15.21 -3.52 -8.06
N ARG A 159 -13.89 -3.53 -8.30
CA ARG A 159 -12.93 -4.27 -7.47
C ARG A 159 -11.66 -3.48 -7.19
N ASP A 160 -11.15 -3.54 -5.96
CA ASP A 160 -9.89 -2.90 -5.57
C ASP A 160 -9.89 -1.38 -5.87
N CYS A 161 -11.04 -0.73 -5.73
CA CYS A 161 -11.22 0.69 -6.06
C CYS A 161 -11.22 1.56 -4.80
N THR A 162 -10.69 2.78 -4.93
CA THR A 162 -10.76 3.81 -3.89
C THR A 162 -11.64 4.95 -4.37
N VAL A 163 -12.76 5.19 -3.69
CA VAL A 163 -13.69 6.29 -3.97
C VAL A 163 -13.63 7.28 -2.81
N THR A 164 -13.04 8.45 -3.03
CA THR A 164 -12.73 9.36 -1.92
C THR A 164 -12.83 10.83 -2.27
N GLY A 165 -13.31 11.67 -1.35
CA GLY A 165 -13.43 13.11 -1.61
C GLY A 165 -14.54 13.43 -2.62
N CYS A 166 -15.71 12.83 -2.43
CA CYS A 166 -16.92 13.11 -3.21
C CYS A 166 -17.80 14.12 -2.47
N GLY A 167 -18.30 15.14 -3.17
CA GLY A 167 -19.15 16.18 -2.57
C GLY A 167 -20.55 15.70 -2.20
N LEU A 168 -21.02 14.60 -2.78
CA LEU A 168 -22.28 13.93 -2.43
C LEU A 168 -22.00 12.48 -1.99
N ARG A 169 -22.63 11.49 -2.64
CA ARG A 169 -22.50 10.07 -2.29
C ARG A 169 -21.25 9.47 -2.92
N GLY A 170 -20.66 8.46 -2.27
CA GLY A 170 -19.55 7.71 -2.85
C GLY A 170 -20.01 6.87 -4.04
N ILE A 171 -20.95 5.95 -3.78
CA ILE A 171 -21.57 5.11 -4.80
C ILE A 171 -23.10 5.25 -4.71
N TYR A 172 -23.73 5.62 -5.83
CA TYR A 172 -25.17 5.72 -5.95
C TYR A 172 -25.71 4.69 -6.95
N VAL A 173 -26.53 3.77 -6.45
CA VAL A 173 -27.11 2.64 -7.21
C VAL A 173 -28.62 2.85 -7.30
N TYR A 174 -29.16 2.95 -8.51
CA TYR A 174 -30.57 3.27 -8.72
C TYR A 174 -31.18 2.60 -9.96
N GLN A 175 -32.51 2.54 -10.01
CA GLN A 175 -33.30 2.03 -11.14
C GLN A 175 -32.95 0.58 -11.52
N TYR A 176 -33.23 -0.35 -10.60
CA TYR A 176 -33.09 -1.80 -10.81
C TYR A 176 -31.67 -2.29 -11.11
N SER A 177 -30.64 -1.46 -10.94
CA SER A 177 -29.26 -1.84 -11.13
C SER A 177 -28.76 -2.79 -10.05
N ARG A 178 -27.80 -3.64 -10.42
CA ARG A 178 -27.29 -4.76 -9.59
C ARG A 178 -25.77 -4.86 -9.64
N PRO A 179 -25.02 -3.79 -9.31
CA PRO A 179 -23.57 -3.86 -9.32
C PRO A 179 -23.05 -4.77 -8.21
N VAL A 180 -21.86 -5.31 -8.43
CA VAL A 180 -21.07 -5.97 -7.38
C VAL A 180 -19.90 -5.07 -7.02
N VAL A 181 -19.72 -4.78 -5.74
CA VAL A 181 -18.62 -3.96 -5.22
C VAL A 181 -17.82 -4.84 -4.26
N GLU A 182 -16.57 -5.13 -4.60
CA GLU A 182 -15.70 -6.03 -3.84
C GLU A 182 -14.38 -5.33 -3.47
N ASP A 183 -13.90 -5.48 -2.24
CA ASP A 183 -12.56 -5.01 -1.85
C ASP A 183 -12.33 -3.50 -2.12
N CYS A 184 -13.37 -2.68 -1.92
CA CYS A 184 -13.33 -1.24 -2.20
C CYS A 184 -13.31 -0.39 -0.92
N GLU A 185 -12.62 0.74 -0.98
CA GLU A 185 -12.63 1.75 0.07
C GLU A 185 -13.47 2.96 -0.39
N ILE A 186 -14.47 3.33 0.41
CA ILE A 186 -15.31 4.50 0.19
C ILE A 186 -15.20 5.41 1.40
N SER A 187 -14.56 6.56 1.23
CA SER A 187 -14.22 7.46 2.34
C SER A 187 -14.41 8.93 1.99
N ARG A 188 -14.51 9.81 3.00
CA ARG A 188 -14.59 11.28 2.80
C ARG A 188 -15.68 11.71 1.79
N THR A 189 -16.90 11.26 1.99
CA THR A 189 -18.07 11.65 1.18
C THR A 189 -18.86 12.77 1.88
N GLY A 190 -19.49 13.66 1.11
CA GLY A 190 -20.33 14.75 1.63
C GLY A 190 -21.73 14.30 2.07
N ALA A 191 -22.15 13.12 1.61
CA ALA A 191 -23.34 12.41 2.05
C ALA A 191 -22.97 10.94 2.37
N GLU A 192 -23.90 10.00 2.23
CA GLU A 192 -23.66 8.59 2.56
C GLU A 192 -22.68 7.92 1.60
N GLY A 193 -21.94 6.93 2.12
CA GLY A 193 -20.89 6.26 1.37
C GLY A 193 -21.46 5.45 0.20
N VAL A 194 -22.46 4.60 0.47
CA VAL A 194 -23.18 3.85 -0.56
C VAL A 194 -24.69 4.01 -0.37
N VAL A 195 -25.41 4.31 -1.45
CA VAL A 195 -26.87 4.45 -1.43
C VAL A 195 -27.51 3.63 -2.53
N ALA A 196 -28.42 2.73 -2.16
CA ALA A 196 -29.29 1.99 -3.06
C ALA A 196 -30.71 2.57 -3.05
N ALA A 197 -31.24 2.89 -4.23
CA ALA A 197 -32.58 3.47 -4.41
C ALA A 197 -33.34 2.83 -5.58
N HIS A 198 -34.65 3.07 -5.67
CA HIS A 198 -35.48 2.68 -6.82
C HIS A 198 -35.32 1.21 -7.25
N HIS A 199 -35.53 0.28 -6.31
CA HIS A 199 -35.45 -1.17 -6.54
C HIS A 199 -34.07 -1.67 -7.00
N ALA A 200 -33.01 -0.92 -6.72
CA ALA A 200 -31.65 -1.38 -6.86
C ALA A 200 -31.36 -2.59 -5.95
N ALA A 201 -30.43 -3.44 -6.38
CA ALA A 201 -29.98 -4.58 -5.60
C ALA A 201 -28.44 -4.78 -5.68
N PRO A 202 -27.64 -3.86 -5.12
CA PRO A 202 -26.19 -4.01 -5.11
C PRO A 202 -25.73 -5.15 -4.17
N VAL A 203 -24.58 -5.73 -4.51
CA VAL A 203 -23.88 -6.69 -3.64
C VAL A 203 -22.56 -6.05 -3.22
N LEU A 204 -22.34 -5.88 -1.92
CA LEU A 204 -21.11 -5.36 -1.35
C LEU A 204 -20.38 -6.47 -0.61
N ARG A 205 -19.06 -6.59 -0.83
CA ARG A 205 -18.20 -7.61 -0.23
C ARG A 205 -16.87 -7.02 0.22
N ARG A 206 -16.50 -7.19 1.50
CA ARG A 206 -15.17 -6.76 2.00
C ARG A 206 -14.86 -5.29 1.69
N CYS A 207 -15.86 -4.43 1.84
CA CYS A 207 -15.71 -2.99 1.57
C CYS A 207 -15.61 -2.20 2.87
N THR A 208 -14.83 -1.13 2.87
CA THR A 208 -14.75 -0.17 3.98
C THR A 208 -15.47 1.12 3.61
N VAL A 209 -16.49 1.51 4.37
CA VAL A 209 -17.41 2.62 4.05
C VAL A 209 -17.56 3.55 5.24
N SER A 210 -16.88 4.70 5.22
CA SER A 210 -16.82 5.60 6.39
C SER A 210 -18.11 6.39 6.66
N ALA A 211 -19.00 6.52 5.68
CA ALA A 211 -20.20 7.35 5.76
C ALA A 211 -21.50 6.54 5.65
N GLY A 212 -21.45 5.26 6.00
CA GLY A 212 -22.61 4.38 6.03
C GLY A 212 -23.09 3.88 4.67
N ILE A 213 -23.94 2.85 4.73
CA ILE A 213 -24.52 2.14 3.59
C ILE A 213 -26.04 2.17 3.76
N VAL A 214 -26.76 2.78 2.82
CA VAL A 214 -28.22 2.97 2.89
C VAL A 214 -28.93 2.18 1.80
N PHE A 215 -29.93 1.39 2.18
CA PHE A 215 -30.86 0.75 1.25
C PHE A 215 -32.26 1.33 1.43
N GLY A 216 -32.75 2.04 0.41
CA GLY A 216 -34.08 2.65 0.39
C GLY A 216 -35.21 1.63 0.15
N PRO A 217 -36.48 2.10 0.18
CA PRO A 217 -37.66 1.25 0.06
C PRO A 217 -37.64 0.37 -1.18
N GLY A 218 -37.95 -0.92 -1.01
CA GLY A 218 -38.05 -1.89 -2.11
C GLY A 218 -36.72 -2.25 -2.77
N CYS A 219 -35.59 -1.81 -2.21
CA CYS A 219 -34.26 -2.25 -2.64
C CYS A 219 -33.93 -3.64 -2.05
N GLY A 220 -33.09 -4.39 -2.76
CA GLY A 220 -32.59 -5.68 -2.30
C GLY A 220 -31.07 -5.70 -2.29
N GLY A 221 -30.48 -6.90 -2.28
CA GLY A 221 -29.04 -7.07 -2.41
C GLY A 221 -28.41 -7.83 -1.24
N ALA A 222 -27.10 -7.70 -1.12
CA ALA A 222 -26.33 -8.32 -0.05
C ALA A 222 -25.19 -7.42 0.42
N VAL A 223 -24.97 -7.37 1.73
CA VAL A 223 -23.78 -6.77 2.34
C VAL A 223 -23.08 -7.87 3.10
N ASP A 224 -21.86 -8.20 2.69
CA ASP A 224 -21.07 -9.30 3.25
C ASP A 224 -19.69 -8.78 3.66
N SER A 225 -19.40 -8.88 4.95
CA SER A 225 -18.07 -8.53 5.48
C SER A 225 -17.63 -7.10 5.17
N CYS A 226 -18.59 -6.16 5.12
CA CYS A 226 -18.31 -4.74 4.96
C CYS A 226 -18.21 -4.05 6.32
N ASP A 227 -17.29 -3.09 6.40
CA ASP A 227 -17.20 -2.13 7.49
C ASP A 227 -17.93 -0.84 7.12
N GLY A 228 -18.84 -0.42 7.99
CA GLY A 228 -19.70 0.74 7.78
C GLY A 228 -21.12 0.50 8.30
N ASP A 229 -21.73 1.58 8.80
CA ASP A 229 -23.08 1.52 9.35
C ASP A 229 -24.12 1.22 8.26
N VAL A 230 -24.75 0.05 8.32
CA VAL A 230 -25.79 -0.35 7.36
C VAL A 230 -27.17 0.08 7.86
N GLN A 231 -27.84 0.92 7.08
CA GLN A 231 -29.21 1.37 7.31
C GLN A 231 -30.14 0.77 6.26
N LEU A 232 -31.12 -0.01 6.70
CA LEU A 232 -32.10 -0.65 5.84
C LEU A 232 -33.48 -0.03 6.07
N ASP A 233 -34.14 0.40 5.00
CA ASP A 233 -35.56 0.72 5.03
C ASP A 233 -36.39 -0.54 5.36
N PRO A 234 -37.51 -0.44 6.10
CA PRO A 234 -38.35 -1.61 6.43
C PRO A 234 -38.87 -2.40 5.24
N ALA A 235 -38.98 -1.78 4.06
CA ALA A 235 -39.39 -2.44 2.82
C ALA A 235 -38.21 -2.99 2.00
N ALA A 236 -36.97 -2.89 2.50
CA ALA A 236 -35.80 -3.48 1.85
C ALA A 236 -35.68 -4.99 2.14
N THR A 237 -35.20 -5.75 1.17
CA THR A 237 -35.01 -7.21 1.25
C THR A 237 -33.55 -7.63 1.33
N THR A 238 -32.66 -6.68 1.65
CA THR A 238 -31.20 -6.85 1.69
C THR A 238 -30.78 -7.81 2.79
N SER A 239 -29.92 -8.77 2.45
CA SER A 239 -29.26 -9.62 3.44
C SER A 239 -27.97 -8.97 3.95
N VAL A 240 -27.75 -8.98 5.26
CA VAL A 240 -26.53 -8.45 5.89
C VAL A 240 -25.85 -9.60 6.63
N VAL A 241 -24.67 -9.98 6.16
CA VAL A 241 -23.77 -10.90 6.84
C VAL A 241 -22.63 -10.06 7.39
N ALA A 242 -22.68 -9.80 8.69
CA ALA A 242 -21.58 -9.13 9.37
C ALA A 242 -20.33 -10.00 9.25
N GLY A 243 -19.29 -9.47 8.61
CA GLY A 243 -17.94 -10.02 8.77
C GLY A 243 -17.43 -9.70 10.18
N PRO A 244 -16.27 -10.23 10.58
CA PRO A 244 -15.59 -9.69 11.75
C PRO A 244 -15.48 -8.16 11.58
N PRO A 245 -15.72 -7.36 12.64
CA PRO A 245 -15.57 -5.91 12.54
C PRO A 245 -14.21 -5.62 11.92
N SER A 246 -14.14 -4.70 10.95
CA SER A 246 -12.81 -4.24 10.53
C SER A 246 -12.14 -3.70 11.79
N ALA A 247 -10.98 -4.26 12.04
CA ALA A 247 -9.99 -3.60 12.83
C ALA A 247 -9.79 -2.21 12.21
N GLY A 248 -9.89 -1.11 12.97
CA GLY A 248 -9.44 0.19 12.47
C GLY A 248 -7.96 0.13 12.08
N PRO A 249 -7.39 1.19 11.47
CA PRO A 249 -5.98 1.19 11.09
C PRO A 249 -5.01 0.83 12.24
N LEU A 250 -5.42 1.12 13.48
CA LEU A 250 -4.71 0.72 14.69
C LEU A 250 -4.74 -0.80 14.90
N GLU A 251 -5.93 -1.40 14.89
CA GLU A 251 -6.11 -2.83 15.09
C GLU A 251 -5.50 -3.66 13.95
N GLU A 252 -5.47 -3.16 12.71
CA GLU A 252 -4.79 -3.82 11.58
C GLU A 252 -3.28 -3.89 11.81
N LEU A 253 -2.68 -2.79 12.28
CA LEU A 253 -1.26 -2.72 12.61
C LEU A 253 -0.92 -3.58 13.83
N LEU A 254 -1.81 -3.66 14.81
CA LEU A 254 -1.67 -4.58 15.94
C LEU A 254 -1.79 -6.05 15.48
N ALA A 255 -2.69 -6.34 14.53
CA ALA A 255 -2.80 -7.66 13.92
C ALA A 255 -1.56 -8.00 13.06
N GLU A 256 -0.97 -7.03 12.36
CA GLU A 256 0.30 -7.18 11.64
C GLU A 256 1.44 -7.52 12.62
N LEU A 257 1.53 -6.79 13.73
CA LEU A 257 2.48 -7.07 14.81
C LEU A 257 2.27 -8.48 15.37
N ASP A 258 1.03 -8.88 15.62
CA ASP A 258 0.68 -10.21 16.14
C ASP A 258 0.99 -11.33 15.16
N GLY A 259 0.83 -11.05 13.88
CA GLY A 259 1.23 -11.91 12.79
C GLY A 259 2.74 -12.12 12.70
N MET A 260 3.59 -11.29 13.30
CA MET A 260 5.04 -11.57 13.34
C MET A 260 5.29 -12.89 14.10
N ILE A 261 6.23 -13.69 13.64
CA ILE A 261 6.58 -14.95 14.32
C ILE A 261 7.32 -14.60 15.61
N GLY A 262 7.02 -15.31 16.70
CA GLY A 262 7.68 -15.13 17.99
C GLY A 262 7.48 -13.75 18.63
N LEU A 263 8.52 -13.27 19.32
CA LEU A 263 8.60 -11.96 19.97
C LEU A 263 7.51 -11.66 21.03
N PRO A 264 7.15 -12.60 21.93
CA PRO A 264 6.04 -12.41 22.86
C PRO A 264 6.22 -11.19 23.78
N GLN A 265 7.43 -10.97 24.28
CA GLN A 265 7.74 -9.83 25.16
C GLN A 265 7.68 -8.49 24.41
N VAL A 266 8.27 -8.41 23.21
CA VAL A 266 8.21 -7.21 22.36
C VAL A 266 6.76 -6.86 22.03
N LYS A 267 5.95 -7.85 21.67
CA LYS A 267 4.52 -7.65 21.38
C LYS A 267 3.75 -7.15 22.60
N ALA A 268 4.06 -7.66 23.78
CA ALA A 268 3.44 -7.19 25.03
C ALA A 268 3.85 -5.75 25.35
N GLU A 269 5.14 -5.42 25.21
CA GLU A 269 5.67 -4.09 25.49
C GLU A 269 5.11 -3.05 24.52
N VAL A 270 5.08 -3.34 23.21
CA VAL A 270 4.50 -2.44 22.20
C VAL A 270 3.02 -2.21 22.45
N ARG A 271 2.25 -3.23 22.87
CA ARG A 271 0.84 -3.04 23.26
C ARG A 271 0.72 -2.13 24.48
N ALA A 272 1.51 -2.34 25.52
CA ALA A 272 1.50 -1.49 26.70
C ALA A 272 1.81 -0.02 26.35
N LEU A 273 2.72 0.21 25.39
CA LEU A 273 3.00 1.56 24.85
C LEU A 273 1.79 2.14 24.13
N VAL A 274 1.15 1.36 23.25
CA VAL A 274 -0.04 1.78 22.51
C VAL A 274 -1.18 2.15 23.47
N ASP A 275 -1.45 1.30 24.46
CA ASP A 275 -2.48 1.52 25.47
C ASP A 275 -2.24 2.83 26.25
N GLU A 276 -0.99 3.06 26.69
CA GLU A 276 -0.60 4.29 27.37
C GLU A 276 -0.81 5.53 26.48
N LEU A 277 -0.40 5.46 25.22
CA LEU A 277 -0.53 6.56 24.28
C LEU A 277 -2.00 6.88 23.97
N GLN A 278 -2.83 5.86 23.79
CA GLN A 278 -4.26 6.02 23.54
C GLN A 278 -4.98 6.66 24.73
N VAL A 279 -4.70 6.20 25.95
CA VAL A 279 -5.24 6.81 27.18
C VAL A 279 -4.79 8.26 27.31
N ASN A 280 -3.52 8.55 27.02
CA ASN A 280 -2.99 9.91 27.05
C ASN A 280 -3.69 10.81 26.02
N GLU A 281 -4.02 10.29 24.84
CA GLU A 281 -4.74 11.06 23.83
C GLU A 281 -6.18 11.36 24.24
N TRP A 282 -6.90 10.39 24.83
CA TRP A 282 -8.22 10.65 25.41
C TRP A 282 -8.18 11.68 26.53
N ARG A 283 -7.14 11.65 27.37
CA ARG A 283 -6.93 12.67 28.40
C ARG A 283 -6.74 14.06 27.79
N ARG A 284 -5.92 14.19 26.73
CA ARG A 284 -5.74 15.47 26.02
C ARG A 284 -7.04 15.97 25.41
N ALA A 285 -7.78 15.10 24.73
CA ALA A 285 -9.08 15.42 24.14
C ALA A 285 -10.10 15.89 25.20
N ALA A 286 -10.03 15.34 26.42
CA ALA A 286 -10.84 15.76 27.56
C ALA A 286 -10.29 17.00 28.30
N GLY A 287 -9.21 17.63 27.81
CA GLY A 287 -8.58 18.80 28.44
C GLY A 287 -7.86 18.49 29.76
N LEU A 288 -7.58 17.22 30.05
CA LEU A 288 -6.87 16.80 31.26
C LEU A 288 -5.35 16.90 31.06
N PRO A 289 -4.59 17.23 32.13
CA PRO A 289 -3.14 17.24 32.05
C PRO A 289 -2.60 15.82 31.82
N VAL A 290 -1.64 15.73 30.92
CA VAL A 290 -0.85 14.53 30.64
C VAL A 290 0.60 14.86 30.95
N GLY A 291 1.31 13.93 31.60
CA GLY A 291 2.73 14.10 31.86
C GLY A 291 3.55 14.18 30.55
N PRO A 292 4.80 14.63 30.62
CA PRO A 292 5.71 14.52 29.47
C PRO A 292 5.95 13.04 29.17
N ALA A 293 5.32 12.53 28.09
CA ALA A 293 5.57 11.20 27.59
C ALA A 293 6.64 11.29 26.49
N GLY A 294 7.85 10.80 26.77
CA GLY A 294 8.87 10.64 25.74
C GLY A 294 8.52 9.46 24.84
N HIS A 295 8.49 9.66 23.53
CA HIS A 295 8.23 8.60 22.55
C HIS A 295 9.50 7.84 22.14
N HIS A 296 10.61 8.08 22.83
CA HIS A 296 11.92 7.55 22.49
C HIS A 296 12.14 6.17 23.09
N LEU A 297 12.64 5.24 22.28
CA LEU A 297 12.80 3.83 22.66
C LEU A 297 14.20 3.33 22.38
N VAL A 298 14.65 2.36 23.17
CA VAL A 298 15.87 1.58 22.94
C VAL A 298 15.46 0.18 22.49
N PHE A 299 15.92 -0.25 21.32
CA PHE A 299 15.72 -1.61 20.83
C PHE A 299 17.01 -2.41 20.99
N ALA A 300 17.04 -3.30 21.98
CA ALA A 300 18.22 -4.06 22.36
C ALA A 300 18.07 -5.53 21.95
N GLY A 301 19.01 -6.08 21.17
CA GLY A 301 19.01 -7.51 20.86
C GLY A 301 19.93 -7.89 19.71
N ALA A 302 20.08 -9.20 19.49
CA ALA A 302 20.94 -9.78 18.44
C ALA A 302 20.52 -9.36 17.01
N PRO A 303 21.38 -9.49 15.99
CA PRO A 303 21.02 -9.12 14.63
C PRO A 303 19.96 -10.08 14.11
N GLY A 304 19.06 -9.60 13.25
CA GLY A 304 18.01 -10.44 12.66
C GLY A 304 16.84 -10.80 13.58
N THR A 305 16.71 -10.19 14.75
CA THR A 305 15.56 -10.40 15.67
C THR A 305 14.30 -9.60 15.31
N GLY A 306 14.36 -8.71 14.31
CA GLY A 306 13.17 -7.98 13.82
C GLY A 306 13.04 -6.53 14.30
N LYS A 307 14.06 -5.96 14.95
CA LYS A 307 14.10 -4.56 15.44
C LYS A 307 13.59 -3.53 14.41
N THR A 308 14.16 -3.50 13.21
CA THR A 308 13.79 -2.54 12.16
C THR A 308 12.35 -2.73 11.70
N THR A 309 11.87 -3.98 11.61
CA THR A 309 10.49 -4.30 11.23
C THR A 309 9.49 -3.78 12.27
N VAL A 310 9.74 -4.07 13.55
CA VAL A 310 8.89 -3.57 14.65
C VAL A 310 8.94 -2.04 14.74
N ALA A 311 10.08 -1.41 14.48
CA ALA A 311 10.22 0.04 14.50
C ALA A 311 9.34 0.72 13.41
N ARG A 312 9.25 0.10 12.23
CA ARG A 312 8.36 0.55 11.15
C ARG A 312 6.89 0.40 11.50
N ILE A 313 6.49 -0.71 12.14
CA ILE A 313 5.13 -0.90 12.64
C ILE A 313 4.81 0.15 13.70
N TYR A 314 5.72 0.37 14.66
CA TYR A 314 5.55 1.37 15.71
C TYR A 314 5.36 2.78 15.16
N GLY A 315 6.12 3.20 14.14
CA GLY A 315 5.91 4.49 13.49
C GLY A 315 4.51 4.64 12.85
N ARG A 316 4.00 3.57 12.24
CA ARG A 316 2.63 3.54 11.70
C ARG A 316 1.57 3.56 12.82
N LEU A 317 1.82 2.87 13.94
CA LEU A 317 0.94 2.90 15.11
C LEU A 317 0.84 4.33 15.67
N LEU A 318 1.97 5.05 15.81
CA LEU A 318 1.98 6.45 16.25
C LEU A 318 1.20 7.38 15.33
N LYS A 319 1.21 7.12 14.01
CA LYS A 319 0.40 7.85 13.03
C LYS A 319 -1.08 7.55 13.18
N ALA A 320 -1.44 6.27 13.30
CA ALA A 320 -2.83 5.83 13.48
C ALA A 320 -3.46 6.42 14.76
N LEU A 321 -2.66 6.56 15.82
CA LEU A 321 -3.07 7.19 17.08
C LEU A 321 -3.08 8.73 17.03
N GLY A 322 -2.67 9.36 15.92
CA GLY A 322 -2.59 10.82 15.79
C GLY A 322 -1.44 11.47 16.57
N VAL A 323 -0.53 10.69 17.15
CA VAL A 323 0.62 11.19 17.94
C VAL A 323 1.66 11.83 17.03
N LEU A 324 1.99 11.16 15.92
CA LEU A 324 2.94 11.64 14.91
C LEU A 324 2.29 11.61 13.52
N PRO A 325 1.71 12.72 13.05
CA PRO A 325 0.83 12.73 11.87
C PRO A 325 1.53 12.37 10.55
N GLY A 326 2.86 12.54 10.44
CA GLY A 326 3.62 12.14 9.26
C GLY A 326 3.80 10.62 9.17
N GLY A 327 4.22 10.00 10.27
CA GLY A 327 4.52 8.57 10.38
C GLY A 327 5.64 8.09 9.46
N GLU A 328 6.44 9.01 8.92
CA GLU A 328 7.60 8.68 8.08
C GLU A 328 8.63 7.91 8.91
N PHE A 329 9.20 6.86 8.33
CA PHE A 329 10.25 6.07 8.97
C PHE A 329 11.58 6.35 8.30
N ARG A 330 12.54 6.85 9.06
CA ARG A 330 13.88 7.16 8.57
C ARG A 330 14.94 6.35 9.31
N GLU A 331 15.62 5.49 8.56
CA GLU A 331 16.70 4.64 9.05
C GLU A 331 18.07 5.27 8.75
N VAL A 332 18.92 5.37 9.78
CA VAL A 332 20.25 6.00 9.70
C VAL A 332 21.28 5.24 10.53
N SER A 333 22.54 5.45 10.23
CA SER A 333 23.70 4.87 10.92
C SER A 333 24.69 5.95 11.37
N ARG A 334 25.78 5.57 12.06
CA ARG A 334 26.89 6.50 12.38
C ARG A 334 27.40 7.28 11.16
N ARG A 335 27.44 6.65 9.98
CA ARG A 335 27.94 7.29 8.74
C ARG A 335 27.06 8.43 8.28
N ASP A 336 25.78 8.42 8.63
CA ASP A 336 24.80 9.41 8.23
C ASP A 336 24.76 10.59 9.20
N LEU A 337 25.16 10.38 10.45
CA LEU A 337 25.15 11.41 11.49
C LEU A 337 26.50 12.12 11.63
N VAL A 338 27.61 11.38 11.49
CA VAL A 338 28.95 11.92 11.75
C VAL A 338 29.56 12.51 10.47
N GLY A 339 30.11 13.72 10.59
CA GLY A 339 30.80 14.44 9.51
C GLY A 339 32.25 13.98 9.33
N GLN A 340 32.84 14.30 8.17
CA GLN A 340 34.25 13.99 7.88
C GLN A 340 35.22 15.08 8.38
N TYR A 341 34.70 16.27 8.70
CA TYR A 341 35.47 17.44 9.10
C TYR A 341 34.90 18.06 10.38
N ILE A 342 35.75 18.74 11.15
CA ILE A 342 35.38 19.43 12.40
C ILE A 342 34.20 20.39 12.15
N GLY A 343 33.18 20.35 13.00
CA GLY A 343 32.01 21.24 12.95
C GLY A 343 30.91 20.84 11.96
N HIS A 344 31.14 19.85 11.10
CA HIS A 344 30.10 19.36 10.18
C HIS A 344 29.14 18.34 10.83
N THR A 345 29.50 17.77 11.98
CA THR A 345 28.73 16.68 12.60
C THR A 345 27.43 17.18 13.21
N ALA A 346 27.45 18.31 13.93
CA ALA A 346 26.25 18.92 14.46
C ALA A 346 25.24 19.27 13.34
N GLU A 347 25.70 19.93 12.27
CA GLU A 347 24.84 20.30 11.13
C GLU A 347 24.23 19.08 10.44
N LYS A 348 25.04 18.04 10.22
CA LYS A 348 24.60 16.80 9.58
C LYS A 348 23.58 16.04 10.44
N THR A 349 23.85 15.93 11.74
CA THR A 349 22.93 15.31 12.71
C THR A 349 21.61 16.07 12.77
N ALA A 350 21.66 17.41 12.84
CA ALA A 350 20.47 18.25 12.85
C ALA A 350 19.65 18.10 11.56
N SER A 351 20.30 18.14 10.39
CA SER A 351 19.62 17.97 9.10
C SER A 351 18.91 16.62 8.98
N VAL A 352 19.55 15.54 9.45
CA VAL A 352 18.94 14.20 9.47
C VAL A 352 17.76 14.13 10.43
N PHE A 353 17.87 14.75 11.60
CA PHE A 353 16.80 14.81 12.59
C PHE A 353 15.58 15.59 12.07
N GLU A 354 15.82 16.76 11.47
CA GLU A 354 14.78 17.60 10.86
C GLU A 354 14.02 16.86 9.75
N GLN A 355 14.72 16.02 8.98
CA GLN A 355 14.11 15.17 7.95
C GLN A 355 13.25 14.03 8.52
N ALA A 356 13.30 13.76 9.83
CA ALA A 356 12.45 12.79 10.50
C ALA A 356 11.29 13.43 11.27
N MET A 357 11.10 14.76 11.14
CA MET A 357 10.02 15.50 11.79
C MET A 357 8.64 14.96 11.42
N GLY A 358 7.80 14.77 12.43
CA GLY A 358 6.47 14.16 12.30
C GLY A 358 6.49 12.63 12.18
N GLY A 359 7.65 11.99 12.35
CA GLY A 359 7.83 10.55 12.19
C GLY A 359 8.87 9.93 13.14
N VAL A 360 9.45 8.81 12.71
CA VAL A 360 10.40 8.00 13.47
C VAL A 360 11.81 8.12 12.90
N LEU A 361 12.78 8.51 13.74
CA LEU A 361 14.20 8.43 13.45
C LEU A 361 14.78 7.17 14.08
N PHE A 362 15.12 6.18 13.25
CA PHE A 362 15.73 4.92 13.68
C PHE A 362 17.24 4.95 13.45
N ILE A 363 18.01 4.85 14.53
CA ILE A 363 19.49 4.86 14.50
C ILE A 363 19.99 3.45 14.77
N ASP A 364 20.46 2.78 13.72
CA ASP A 364 21.02 1.43 13.83
C ASP A 364 22.46 1.45 14.34
N GLU A 365 22.82 0.43 15.12
CA GLU A 365 24.09 0.31 15.84
C GLU A 365 24.51 1.61 16.56
N ALA A 366 23.57 2.23 17.29
CA ALA A 366 23.75 3.57 17.87
C ALA A 366 24.95 3.67 18.83
N TYR A 367 25.31 2.57 19.50
CA TYR A 367 26.50 2.46 20.35
C TYR A 367 27.81 2.79 19.62
N THR A 368 27.83 2.68 18.29
CA THR A 368 28.99 3.06 17.50
C THR A 368 29.27 4.56 17.61
N LEU A 369 28.29 5.41 17.93
CA LEU A 369 28.44 6.86 18.12
C LEU A 369 29.33 7.21 19.32
N THR A 370 29.30 6.40 20.38
CA THR A 370 30.05 6.65 21.63
C THR A 370 31.35 5.84 21.74
N ARG A 371 31.62 4.93 20.79
CA ARG A 371 32.90 4.22 20.72
C ARG A 371 33.99 5.17 20.22
N ALA A 372 34.95 5.48 21.09
CA ALA A 372 36.10 6.31 20.74
C ALA A 372 36.99 5.62 19.68
N VAL A 373 36.97 6.14 18.46
CA VAL A 373 37.88 5.70 17.38
C VAL A 373 38.95 6.76 17.17
N GLY A 374 39.96 6.79 18.04
CA GLY A 374 41.17 7.61 17.88
C GLY A 374 41.02 9.11 18.14
N ALA A 375 42.07 9.87 17.79
CA ALA A 375 42.16 11.32 18.01
C ALA A 375 41.31 12.09 16.98
N GLY A 376 40.08 12.44 17.35
CA GLY A 376 39.13 13.18 16.51
C GLY A 376 37.70 12.64 16.57
N ASP A 377 37.22 12.27 17.76
CA ASP A 377 35.92 11.60 17.91
C ASP A 377 34.75 12.57 17.82
N PHE A 378 34.29 12.80 16.59
CA PHE A 378 33.09 13.58 16.30
C PHE A 378 31.79 12.83 16.65
N GLY A 379 31.85 11.58 17.10
CA GLY A 379 30.66 10.82 17.49
C GLY A 379 29.96 11.39 18.72
N GLN A 380 30.72 11.89 19.69
CA GLN A 380 30.16 12.54 20.87
C GLN A 380 29.40 13.83 20.52
N GLU A 381 29.89 14.60 19.54
CA GLU A 381 29.21 15.80 19.04
C GLU A 381 27.83 15.47 18.44
N ALA A 382 27.71 14.33 17.74
CA ALA A 382 26.42 13.85 17.23
C ALA A 382 25.47 13.49 18.38
N VAL A 383 25.97 12.80 19.43
CA VAL A 383 25.17 12.44 20.61
C VAL A 383 24.66 13.68 21.33
N ASP A 384 25.53 14.67 21.57
CA ASP A 384 25.16 15.89 22.29
C ASP A 384 24.12 16.70 21.49
N THR A 385 24.28 16.76 20.16
CA THR A 385 23.31 17.38 19.25
C THR A 385 21.97 16.65 19.29
N LEU A 386 21.99 15.31 19.22
CA LEU A 386 20.77 14.48 19.26
C LEU A 386 20.01 14.67 20.58
N VAL A 387 20.70 14.62 21.72
CA VAL A 387 20.10 14.80 23.06
C VAL A 387 19.42 16.16 23.21
N LYS A 388 20.01 17.21 22.62
CA LYS A 388 19.41 18.55 22.58
C LYS A 388 18.14 18.58 21.73
N LEU A 389 18.21 18.06 20.50
CA LEU A 389 17.06 18.05 19.59
C LEU A 389 15.90 17.19 20.10
N MET A 390 16.19 16.07 20.77
CA MET A 390 15.18 15.24 21.44
C MET A 390 14.42 16.00 22.54
N GLU A 391 15.09 16.89 23.27
CA GLU A 391 14.44 17.73 24.28
C GLU A 391 13.57 18.81 23.63
N ASP A 392 14.12 19.51 22.64
CA ASP A 392 13.46 20.63 21.95
C ASP A 392 12.22 20.15 21.15
N HIS A 393 12.26 18.92 20.62
CA HIS A 393 11.25 18.36 19.69
C HIS A 393 10.56 17.08 20.21
N ARG A 394 10.44 16.91 21.53
CA ARG A 394 9.92 15.69 22.17
C ARG A 394 8.55 15.17 21.68
N ASN A 395 7.68 16.06 21.21
CA ASN A 395 6.32 15.72 20.74
C ASN A 395 6.23 15.61 19.21
N SER A 396 7.34 15.83 18.51
CA SER A 396 7.35 15.96 17.05
C SER A 396 8.16 14.87 16.36
N VAL A 397 8.98 14.10 17.10
CA VAL A 397 9.79 12.99 16.58
C VAL A 397 9.85 11.87 17.62
N ALA A 398 9.75 10.63 17.17
CA ALA A 398 10.14 9.46 17.96
C ALA A 398 11.52 8.95 17.52
N VAL A 399 12.53 9.13 18.37
CA VAL A 399 13.86 8.54 18.15
C VAL A 399 13.91 7.11 18.71
N ILE A 400 14.31 6.15 17.88
CA ILE A 400 14.56 4.77 18.28
C ILE A 400 16.04 4.47 18.05
N VAL A 401 16.76 4.10 19.10
CA VAL A 401 18.16 3.64 19.00
C VAL A 401 18.21 2.13 19.08
N ALA A 402 18.94 1.49 18.17
CA ALA A 402 19.05 0.04 18.12
C ALA A 402 20.50 -0.45 18.24
N GLY A 403 20.68 -1.64 18.82
CA GLY A 403 21.97 -2.28 18.93
C GLY A 403 21.97 -3.56 19.77
N TYR A 404 23.16 -4.10 20.01
CA TYR A 404 23.33 -5.27 20.88
C TYR A 404 23.10 -4.90 22.34
N THR A 405 22.47 -5.79 23.11
CA THR A 405 22.05 -5.52 24.49
C THR A 405 23.18 -4.98 25.38
N ALA A 406 24.34 -5.65 25.38
CA ALA A 406 25.49 -5.22 26.18
C ALA A 406 26.05 -3.84 25.73
N ASP A 407 26.07 -3.58 24.43
CA ASP A 407 26.57 -2.32 23.88
C ASP A 407 25.64 -1.14 24.17
N MET A 408 24.32 -1.38 24.15
CA MET A 408 23.32 -0.35 24.45
C MET A 408 23.38 0.11 25.91
N VAL A 409 23.72 -0.78 26.84
CA VAL A 409 23.99 -0.40 28.24
C VAL A 409 25.16 0.59 28.31
N GLY A 410 26.26 0.31 27.60
CA GLY A 410 27.41 1.21 27.52
C GLY A 410 27.08 2.55 26.84
N PHE A 411 26.29 2.52 25.77
CA PHE A 411 25.83 3.71 25.06
C PHE A 411 25.01 4.65 25.96
N LEU A 412 24.03 4.12 26.69
CA LEU A 412 23.20 4.92 27.59
C LEU A 412 24.00 5.47 28.78
N ALA A 413 25.01 4.72 29.26
CA ALA A 413 25.91 5.17 30.32
C ALA A 413 26.90 6.25 29.87
N ALA A 414 27.14 6.40 28.57
CA ALA A 414 28.11 7.36 28.03
C ALA A 414 27.66 8.83 28.20
N ASN A 415 26.36 9.09 28.24
CA ASN A 415 25.82 10.44 28.44
C ASN A 415 24.55 10.39 29.32
N PRO A 416 24.53 11.04 30.50
CA PRO A 416 23.34 11.08 31.37
C PRO A 416 22.07 11.59 30.68
N GLY A 417 22.21 12.46 29.68
CA GLY A 417 21.10 12.92 28.84
C GLY A 417 20.44 11.79 28.08
N LEU A 418 21.21 10.85 27.50
CA LEU A 418 20.65 9.69 26.80
C LEU A 418 19.78 8.84 27.76
N ALA A 419 20.31 8.47 28.92
CA ALA A 419 19.59 7.67 29.91
C ALA A 419 18.29 8.35 30.37
N SER A 420 18.26 9.68 30.46
CA SER A 420 17.06 10.42 30.86
C SER A 420 15.99 10.50 29.75
N ARG A 421 16.37 10.57 28.46
CA ARG A 421 15.40 10.66 27.36
C ARG A 421 14.92 9.29 26.89
N PHE A 422 15.75 8.26 27.02
CA PHE A 422 15.44 6.88 26.65
C PHE A 422 14.96 6.09 27.88
N ALA A 423 13.73 6.37 28.32
CA ALA A 423 13.18 5.79 29.54
C ALA A 423 12.79 4.30 29.39
N LYS A 424 12.59 3.82 28.16
CA LYS A 424 12.07 2.47 27.89
C LYS A 424 12.98 1.70 26.95
N THR A 425 13.27 0.47 27.32
CA THR A 425 14.06 -0.49 26.54
C THR A 425 13.18 -1.67 26.19
N VAL A 426 13.11 -1.99 24.90
CA VAL A 426 12.44 -3.16 24.35
C VAL A 426 13.51 -4.19 24.01
N GLU A 427 13.50 -5.31 24.71
CA GLU A 427 14.44 -6.41 24.51
C GLU A 427 13.93 -7.38 23.45
N PHE A 428 14.78 -7.67 22.47
CA PHE A 428 14.53 -8.60 21.37
C PHE A 428 15.36 -9.86 21.60
N GLU A 429 14.69 -10.89 22.11
CA GLU A 429 15.26 -12.22 22.31
C GLU A 429 15.57 -12.91 20.95
N ASP A 430 16.47 -13.89 21.00
CA ASP A 430 16.73 -14.76 19.86
C ASP A 430 15.52 -15.65 19.57
N TYR A 431 15.30 -15.96 18.29
CA TYR A 431 14.27 -16.89 17.90
C TYR A 431 14.66 -18.32 18.27
N THR A 432 13.67 -19.08 18.74
CA THR A 432 13.75 -20.53 18.89
C THR A 432 13.87 -21.24 17.53
N ALA A 433 14.34 -22.48 17.53
CA ALA A 433 14.45 -23.30 16.32
C ALA A 433 13.08 -23.44 15.61
N GLU A 434 12.00 -23.60 16.38
CA GLU A 434 10.63 -23.68 15.90
C GLU A 434 10.17 -22.36 15.24
N GLU A 435 10.51 -21.22 15.83
CA GLU A 435 10.20 -19.91 15.25
C GLU A 435 10.97 -19.67 13.96
N LEU A 436 12.24 -20.08 13.88
CA LEU A 436 13.06 -19.98 12.67
C LEU A 436 12.55 -20.89 11.54
N LEU A 437 12.09 -22.10 11.87
CA LEU A 437 11.39 -22.97 10.93
C LEU A 437 10.12 -22.28 10.42
N GLY A 438 9.32 -21.68 11.32
CA GLY A 438 8.15 -20.89 10.92
C GLY A 438 8.49 -19.73 9.99
N ILE A 439 9.65 -19.08 10.19
CA ILE A 439 10.13 -17.99 9.32
C ILE A 439 10.45 -18.54 7.93
N ILE A 440 11.12 -19.69 7.84
CA ILE A 440 11.37 -20.39 6.55
C ILE A 440 10.04 -20.74 5.87
N ASP A 441 9.08 -21.30 6.59
CA ASP A 441 7.77 -21.64 6.05
C ASP A 441 7.07 -20.41 5.46
N ARG A 442 7.11 -19.27 6.17
CA ARG A 442 6.55 -18.01 5.66
C ARG A 442 7.27 -17.51 4.40
N MET A 443 8.60 -17.63 4.34
CA MET A 443 9.37 -17.27 3.14
C MET A 443 9.05 -18.20 1.96
N ALA A 444 8.85 -19.49 2.22
CA ALA A 444 8.46 -20.46 1.21
C ALA A 444 7.09 -20.09 0.62
N VAL A 445 6.08 -19.89 1.47
CA VAL A 445 4.72 -19.49 1.05
C VAL A 445 4.74 -18.18 0.25
N ALA A 446 5.46 -17.16 0.72
CA ALA A 446 5.57 -15.88 0.03
C ALA A 446 6.26 -15.99 -1.35
N GLY A 447 7.12 -16.99 -1.53
CA GLY A 447 7.76 -17.30 -2.82
C GLY A 447 7.01 -18.32 -3.67
N GLU A 448 5.77 -18.69 -3.30
CA GLU A 448 4.98 -19.77 -3.90
C GLU A 448 5.66 -21.16 -3.86
N TYR A 449 6.60 -21.38 -2.94
CA TYR A 449 7.21 -22.68 -2.70
C TYR A 449 6.41 -23.50 -1.68
N ARG A 450 6.51 -24.81 -1.81
CA ARG A 450 6.05 -25.80 -0.83
C ARG A 450 7.26 -26.56 -0.33
N LEU A 451 7.58 -26.38 0.95
CA LEU A 451 8.61 -27.12 1.64
C LEU A 451 8.08 -28.51 2.00
N ASP A 452 8.85 -29.54 1.68
CA ASP A 452 8.59 -30.90 2.12
C ASP A 452 8.66 -31.00 3.64
N ARG A 453 7.59 -31.51 4.27
CA ARG A 453 7.48 -31.72 5.73
C ARG A 453 8.56 -32.65 6.28
N GLY A 454 9.17 -33.49 5.44
CA GLY A 454 10.33 -34.29 5.82
C GLY A 454 11.58 -33.46 6.13
N ALA A 455 11.61 -32.17 5.77
CA ALA A 455 12.72 -31.28 6.03
C ALA A 455 12.66 -30.64 7.43
N ASP A 456 11.49 -30.60 8.07
CA ASP A 456 11.28 -29.94 9.37
C ASP A 456 12.30 -30.42 10.42
N PRO A 457 12.55 -31.75 10.62
CA PRO A 457 13.54 -32.22 11.60
C PRO A 457 14.98 -31.81 11.28
N VAL A 458 15.32 -31.69 9.98
CA VAL A 458 16.67 -31.30 9.53
C VAL A 458 16.90 -29.81 9.82
N LEU A 459 15.90 -28.98 9.58
CA LEU A 459 15.94 -27.54 9.84
C LEU A 459 15.98 -27.24 11.34
N LEU A 460 15.17 -27.95 12.14
CA LEU A 460 15.18 -27.82 13.60
C LEU A 460 16.56 -28.14 14.18
N ASP A 461 17.12 -29.31 13.86
CA ASP A 461 18.45 -29.71 14.33
C ASP A 461 19.56 -28.75 13.84
N HIS A 462 19.43 -28.20 12.62
CA HIS A 462 20.36 -27.18 12.13
C HIS A 462 20.29 -25.91 12.98
N PHE A 463 19.10 -25.39 13.27
CA PHE A 463 18.93 -24.16 14.05
C PHE A 463 19.28 -24.33 15.52
N GLU A 464 18.98 -25.47 16.13
CA GLU A 464 19.43 -25.79 17.50
C GLU A 464 20.96 -25.74 17.61
N ARG A 465 21.68 -26.26 16.60
CA ARG A 465 23.15 -26.20 16.55
C ARG A 465 23.64 -24.78 16.26
N ALA A 466 23.02 -24.07 15.31
CA ALA A 466 23.41 -22.71 14.94
C ALA A 466 23.22 -21.71 16.09
N ALA A 467 22.20 -21.89 16.94
CA ALA A 467 21.95 -21.05 18.10
C ALA A 467 23.07 -21.11 19.16
N LEU A 468 23.91 -22.15 19.13
CA LEU A 468 25.08 -22.29 20.00
C LEU A 468 26.34 -21.59 19.43
N GLU A 469 26.31 -21.18 18.16
CA GLU A 469 27.45 -20.57 17.51
C GLU A 469 27.62 -19.09 17.90
N PRO A 470 28.87 -18.62 18.07
CA PRO A 470 29.12 -17.19 18.20
C PRO A 470 28.65 -16.46 16.94
N HIS A 471 27.87 -15.39 17.09
CA HIS A 471 27.31 -14.56 16.01
C HIS A 471 26.10 -15.14 15.27
N PHE A 472 25.30 -15.98 15.93
CA PHE A 472 24.00 -16.39 15.40
C PHE A 472 23.14 -15.18 14.96
N GLY A 473 22.71 -15.19 13.70
CA GLY A 473 22.07 -14.09 13.01
C GLY A 473 20.54 -14.18 12.91
N ASN A 474 19.91 -15.10 13.62
CA ASN A 474 18.45 -15.22 13.71
C ASN A 474 17.79 -15.32 12.31
N ALA A 475 16.78 -14.49 12.03
CA ALA A 475 16.07 -14.49 10.75
C ALA A 475 16.99 -14.18 9.54
N ARG A 476 18.15 -13.56 9.76
CA ARG A 476 19.16 -13.34 8.71
C ARG A 476 19.79 -14.67 8.27
N ASP A 477 20.06 -15.56 9.22
CA ASP A 477 20.58 -16.89 8.93
C ASP A 477 19.49 -17.78 8.34
N ALA A 478 18.25 -17.71 8.85
CA ALA A 478 17.12 -18.42 8.23
C ALA A 478 16.91 -18.00 6.77
N ARG A 479 17.01 -16.69 6.47
CA ARG A 479 16.95 -16.17 5.09
C ARG A 479 18.10 -16.69 4.23
N ARG A 480 19.34 -16.66 4.75
CA ARG A 480 20.52 -17.16 4.05
C ARG A 480 20.38 -18.66 3.74
N LEU A 481 19.88 -19.44 4.70
CA LEU A 481 19.62 -20.86 4.50
C LEU A 481 18.54 -21.09 3.44
N PHE A 482 17.42 -20.37 3.51
CA PHE A 482 16.37 -20.47 2.49
C PHE A 482 16.87 -20.13 1.07
N GLU A 483 17.73 -19.11 0.94
CA GLU A 483 18.39 -18.79 -0.34
C GLU A 483 19.30 -19.94 -0.81
N ALA A 484 20.01 -20.61 0.09
CA ALA A 484 20.82 -21.80 -0.22
C ALA A 484 19.96 -23.00 -0.64
N VAL A 485 18.82 -23.24 0.03
CA VAL A 485 17.84 -24.29 -0.35
C VAL A 485 17.29 -24.05 -1.76
N ARG A 486 16.88 -22.82 -2.08
CA ARG A 486 16.43 -22.45 -3.44
C ARG A 486 17.52 -22.67 -4.49
N LYS A 487 18.77 -22.37 -4.14
CA LYS A 487 19.91 -22.62 -5.03
C LYS A 487 20.12 -24.11 -5.27
N ALA A 488 20.02 -24.94 -4.23
CA ALA A 488 20.12 -26.41 -4.36
C ALA A 488 18.98 -26.97 -5.23
N GLN A 489 17.74 -26.49 -5.02
CA GLN A 489 16.60 -26.86 -5.87
C GLN A 489 16.82 -26.47 -7.34
N SER A 490 17.33 -25.27 -7.60
CA SER A 490 17.64 -24.81 -8.96
C SER A 490 18.67 -25.72 -9.65
N GLN A 491 19.69 -26.18 -8.90
CA GLN A 491 20.68 -27.13 -9.40
C GLN A 491 20.03 -28.49 -9.69
N ARG A 492 19.20 -29.02 -8.78
CA ARG A 492 18.44 -30.26 -9.00
C ARG A 492 17.56 -30.17 -10.25
N LEU A 493 16.72 -29.14 -10.36
CA LEU A 493 15.83 -28.98 -11.51
C LEU A 493 16.58 -28.87 -12.83
N ARG A 494 17.76 -28.24 -12.83
CA ARG A 494 18.61 -28.16 -14.03
C ARG A 494 19.12 -29.53 -14.50
N THR A 495 19.25 -30.50 -13.60
CA THR A 495 19.67 -31.86 -13.95
C THR A 495 18.58 -32.72 -14.59
N LEU A 496 17.30 -32.29 -14.55
CA LEU A 496 16.18 -33.05 -15.12
C LEU A 496 16.26 -33.23 -16.64
N GLY A 497 17.06 -32.43 -17.35
CA GLY A 497 17.23 -32.51 -18.81
C GLY A 497 15.98 -32.10 -19.60
N ARG A 498 14.93 -31.61 -18.93
CA ARG A 498 13.69 -31.08 -19.49
C ARG A 498 13.26 -29.82 -18.75
N VAL A 499 12.28 -29.11 -19.31
CA VAL A 499 11.60 -28.02 -18.61
C VAL A 499 10.78 -28.63 -17.46
N PRO A 500 10.99 -28.19 -16.19
CA PRO A 500 10.18 -28.63 -15.06
C PRO A 500 8.74 -28.11 -15.17
N ASP A 501 7.78 -28.84 -14.64
CA ASP A 501 6.40 -28.35 -14.54
C ASP A 501 6.23 -27.40 -13.33
N VAL A 502 5.04 -26.79 -13.23
CA VAL A 502 4.75 -25.80 -12.18
C VAL A 502 4.85 -26.42 -10.78
N GLU A 503 4.46 -27.68 -10.61
CA GLU A 503 4.49 -28.34 -9.31
C GLU A 503 5.93 -28.61 -8.87
N GLU A 504 6.80 -29.03 -9.81
CA GLU A 504 8.24 -29.21 -9.59
C GLU A 504 8.98 -27.90 -9.31
N LEU A 505 8.57 -26.81 -9.97
CA LEU A 505 9.13 -25.47 -9.73
C LEU A 505 8.78 -24.98 -8.31
N ARG A 506 7.63 -25.37 -7.78
CA ARG A 506 7.16 -25.01 -6.44
C ARG A 506 7.70 -25.92 -5.34
N GLU A 507 8.17 -27.13 -5.65
CA GLU A 507 8.57 -28.12 -4.65
C GLU A 507 10.03 -27.93 -4.16
N LEU A 508 10.20 -27.71 -2.85
CA LEU A 508 11.50 -27.78 -2.16
C LEU A 508 11.57 -29.10 -1.37
N ARG A 509 12.48 -30.00 -1.73
CA ARG A 509 12.58 -31.34 -1.11
C ARG A 509 13.60 -31.34 0.02
N VAL A 510 13.51 -32.36 0.87
CA VAL A 510 14.49 -32.63 1.95
C VAL A 510 15.93 -32.68 1.41
N GLU A 511 16.13 -33.22 0.20
CA GLU A 511 17.43 -33.30 -0.47
C GLU A 511 18.07 -31.92 -0.70
N ASP A 512 17.26 -30.91 -1.05
CA ASP A 512 17.74 -29.54 -1.27
C ASP A 512 18.17 -28.91 0.06
N VAL A 513 17.43 -29.22 1.14
CA VAL A 513 17.73 -28.76 2.50
C VAL A 513 19.00 -29.40 3.04
N LEU A 514 19.15 -30.72 2.88
CA LEU A 514 20.37 -31.42 3.26
C LEU A 514 21.59 -30.88 2.51
N ALA A 515 21.45 -30.59 1.20
CA ALA A 515 22.52 -29.98 0.42
C ALA A 515 22.87 -28.56 0.90
N ALA A 516 21.88 -27.78 1.33
CA ALA A 516 22.08 -26.42 1.83
C ALA A 516 22.68 -26.35 3.25
N VAL A 517 22.39 -27.35 4.10
CA VAL A 517 22.92 -27.41 5.47
C VAL A 517 24.34 -27.99 5.52
N THR A 518 24.73 -28.81 4.52
CA THR A 518 26.05 -29.48 4.49
C THR A 518 27.10 -28.78 3.64
N GLY A 519 26.70 -27.90 2.72
CA GLY A 519 27.59 -27.13 1.84
C GLY A 519 27.81 -25.71 2.32
#